data_AF-D6WY67-F1
#
_entry.id   AF-D6WY67-F1
#
_cell.length_a   1.000
_cell.length_b   1.000
_cell.length_c   1.000
_cell.angle_alpha   90.00
_cell.angle_beta   90.00
_cell.angle_gamma   90.00
#
_symmetry.space_group_name_H-M   'P 1'
#
loop_
_entity.id
_entity.type
_entity.pdbx_description
1 polymer ?
#
loop_
_entity_poly.entity_id
_entity_poly.type
_entity_poly.pdbx_seq_one_letter_code
_entity_poly.pdbx_strand_id
1 'polypeptide(L)'
;MAKFVIINYKLCSIRLVIERAFARLKGKFRRLKYLDISDPNFGPQIVATACVLHNFIILKDNDDEEFENVDEFLNNNENDDVAPEEQRHGIQKRLNIMTLFRDY
;
A
#
# COMPACT_ATOMS: atom_id res chain seq x y z
N MET A 1 9.09 18.38 -33.81
CA MET A 1 9.03 16.97 -33.38
C MET A 1 9.71 16.73 -32.02
N ALA A 2 11.00 17.02 -31.85
CA ALA A 2 11.75 16.70 -30.61
C ALA A 2 11.15 17.29 -29.31
N LYS A 3 10.60 18.52 -29.33
CA LYS A 3 9.97 19.14 -28.16
C LYS A 3 8.77 18.34 -27.63
N PHE A 4 7.95 17.76 -28.50
CA PHE A 4 6.78 16.97 -28.12
C PHE A 4 7.19 15.65 -27.46
N VAL A 5 8.21 14.98 -28.00
CA VAL A 5 8.79 13.75 -27.44
C VAL A 5 9.32 14.00 -26.03
N ILE A 6 10.04 15.10 -25.81
CA ILE A 6 10.59 15.47 -24.49
C ILE A 6 9.46 15.77 -23.48
N ILE A 7 8.41 16.48 -23.89
CA ILE A 7 7.26 16.77 -23.02
C ILE A 7 6.56 15.48 -22.61
N ASN A 8 6.29 14.59 -23.57
CA ASN A 8 5.65 13.31 -23.29
C ASN A 8 6.52 12.44 -22.37
N TYR A 9 7.82 12.37 -22.62
CA TYR A 9 8.75 11.62 -21.76
C TYR A 9 8.72 12.13 -20.32
N LYS A 10 8.81 13.45 -20.10
CA LYS A 10 8.72 14.05 -18.76
C LYS A 10 7.37 13.75 -18.09
N LEU A 11 6.28 13.88 -18.83
CA LEU A 11 4.94 13.62 -18.32
C LEU A 11 4.77 12.15 -17.91
N CYS A 12 5.20 11.21 -18.76
CA CYS A 12 5.16 9.79 -18.47
C CYS A 12 6.05 9.43 -17.27
N SER A 13 7.25 10.00 -17.18
CA SER A 13 8.14 9.78 -16.03
C SER A 13 7.53 10.25 -14.72
N ILE A 14 6.91 11.43 -14.68
CA ILE A 14 6.23 11.94 -13.48
C ILE A 14 5.04 11.04 -13.10
N ARG A 15 4.21 10.65 -14.07
CA ARG A 15 3.08 9.74 -13.84
C ARG A 15 3.54 8.41 -13.25
N LEU A 16 4.60 7.83 -13.80
CA LEU A 16 5.16 6.57 -13.32
C LEU A 16 5.58 6.66 -11.84
N VAL A 17 6.23 7.75 -11.43
CA VAL A 17 6.62 7.93 -10.01
C VAL A 17 5.39 8.06 -9.12
N ILE A 18 4.38 8.83 -9.55
CA ILE A 18 3.14 9.04 -8.80
C ILE A 18 2.36 7.72 -8.66
N GLU A 19 2.17 6.99 -9.76
CA GLU A 19 1.46 5.72 -9.80
C GLU A 19 2.15 4.68 -8.90
N ARG A 20 3.48 4.57 -8.97
CA ARG A 20 4.26 3.69 -8.10
C ARG A 20 4.11 4.06 -6.61
N ALA A 21 4.15 5.34 -6.26
CA ALA A 21 3.95 5.78 -4.88
C ALA A 21 2.55 5.42 -4.36
N PHE A 22 1.50 5.66 -5.16
CA PHE A 22 0.14 5.27 -4.79
C PHE A 22 -0.07 3.76 -4.76
N ALA A 23 0.59 3.00 -5.63
CA ALA A 23 0.56 1.54 -5.60
C ALA A 23 1.15 1.01 -4.29
N ARG A 24 2.33 1.50 -3.87
CA ARG A 24 2.95 1.15 -2.59
C ARG A 24 2.08 1.53 -1.40
N LEU A 25 1.52 2.75 -1.39
CA LEU A 25 0.64 3.21 -0.32
C LEU A 25 -0.60 2.33 -0.18
N LYS A 26 -1.30 2.03 -1.29
CA LYS A 26 -2.51 1.19 -1.28
C LYS A 26 -2.22 -0.29 -1.02
N GLY A 27 -1.06 -0.80 -1.44
CA GLY A 27 -0.60 -2.17 -1.17
C GLY A 27 -0.38 -2.37 0.33
N LYS A 28 0.34 -1.43 0.96
CA LYS A 28 0.63 -1.47 2.40
C LYS A 28 -0.61 -1.18 3.26
N PHE A 29 -1.38 -0.16 2.92
CA PHE A 29 -2.57 0.24 3.65
C PHE A 29 -3.85 -0.23 2.93
N ARG A 30 -4.11 -1.55 2.94
CA ARG A 30 -5.29 -2.15 2.29
C ARG A 30 -6.63 -1.50 2.68
N ARG A 31 -6.72 -0.90 3.88
CA ARG A 31 -7.93 -0.16 4.32
C ARG A 31 -8.27 1.03 3.41
N LEU A 32 -7.28 1.62 2.72
CA LEU A 32 -7.51 2.67 1.73
C LEU A 32 -8.25 2.18 0.47
N LYS A 33 -8.30 0.87 0.20
CA LYS A 33 -9.09 0.30 -0.90
C LYS A 33 -10.60 0.34 -0.60
N TYR A 34 -10.97 0.30 0.68
CA TYR A 34 -12.35 0.24 1.15
C TYR A 34 -12.54 1.19 2.33
N LEU A 35 -12.69 2.47 2.00
CA LEU A 35 -13.01 3.53 2.95
C LEU A 35 -14.51 3.78 2.92
N ASP A 36 -15.24 3.03 3.76
CA ASP A 36 -16.63 3.33 4.06
C ASP A 36 -16.67 4.45 5.11
N ILE A 37 -16.81 5.70 4.64
CA ILE A 37 -16.79 6.89 5.47
C ILE A 37 -18.09 7.66 5.24
N SER A 38 -18.85 7.88 6.31
CA SER A 38 -20.11 8.63 6.25
C SER A 38 -19.91 10.14 6.11
N ASP A 39 -18.80 10.69 6.62
CA ASP A 39 -18.43 12.09 6.47
C ASP A 39 -17.33 12.27 5.40
N PRO A 40 -17.62 12.92 4.27
CA PRO A 40 -16.65 13.11 3.18
C PRO A 40 -15.40 13.91 3.60
N ASN A 41 -15.45 14.68 4.69
CA ASN A 41 -14.31 15.44 5.18
C ASN A 41 -13.23 14.56 5.85
N PHE A 42 -13.60 13.35 6.29
CA PHE A 42 -12.66 12.42 6.94
C PHE A 42 -11.79 11.65 5.93
N GLY A 43 -12.28 11.45 4.69
CA GLY A 43 -11.52 10.75 3.64
C GLY A 43 -10.13 11.35 3.41
N PRO A 44 -10.02 12.66 3.11
CA PRO A 44 -8.74 13.32 2.94
C PRO A 44 -7.82 13.21 4.17
N GLN A 45 -8.37 13.27 5.39
CA GLN A 45 -7.59 13.16 6.63
C GLN A 45 -6.98 11.77 6.78
N ILE A 46 -7.74 10.71 6.48
CA ILE A 46 -7.26 9.33 6.52
C ILE A 46 -6.15 9.11 5.49
N VAL A 47 -6.33 9.61 4.27
CA VAL A 47 -5.31 9.51 3.22
C VAL A 47 -4.04 10.26 3.61
N ALA A 48 -4.16 11.49 4.12
CA ALA A 48 -3.01 12.28 4.58
C ALA A 48 -2.25 11.58 5.72
N THR A 49 -2.98 11.03 6.69
CA THR A 49 -2.39 10.27 7.81
C THR A 49 -1.65 9.03 7.30
N ALA A 50 -2.23 8.30 6.35
CA ALA A 50 -1.58 7.14 5.74
C ALA A 50 -0.29 7.54 5.00
N CYS A 51 -0.27 8.67 4.28
CA CYS A 51 0.96 9.19 3.64
C CYS A 51 2.05 9.51 4.67
N VAL A 52 1.70 10.19 5.77
CA VAL A 52 2.67 10.52 6.83
C VAL A 52 3.24 9.24 7.46
N LEU A 53 2.38 8.28 7.79
CA LEU A 53 2.80 7.02 8.38
C LEU A 53 3.64 6.17 7.40
N HIS A 54 3.28 6.16 6.12
CA HIS A 54 4.06 5.51 5.07
C HIS A 54 5.49 6.04 5.00
N ASN A 55 5.62 7.37 4.93
CA ASN A 55 6.91 8.05 4.90
C ASN A 55 7.73 7.75 6.15
N PHE A 56 7.09 7.75 7.33
CA PHE A 56 7.74 7.40 8.59
C PHE A 56 8.32 5.98 8.55
N ILE A 57 7.56 4.99 8.05
CA ILE A 57 8.03 3.60 8.01
C ILE A 57 9.18 3.45 6.99
N ILE A 58 9.08 4.07 5.81
CA ILE A 58 10.18 4.09 4.82
C ILE A 58 11.48 4.61 5.47
N LEU A 59 11.38 5.69 6.24
CA LEU A 59 12.54 6.30 6.91
C LEU A 59 13.11 5.43 8.05
N LYS A 60 12.30 4.58 8.68
CA LYS A 60 12.70 3.82 9.87
C LYS A 60 13.18 2.41 9.58
N ASP A 61 12.50 1.69 8.68
CA ASP A 61 12.75 0.26 8.45
C ASP A 61 13.61 -0.02 7.21
N ASN A 62 14.04 0.99 6.44
CA ASN A 62 14.53 0.80 5.06
C ASN A 62 13.61 -0.16 4.29
N ASP A 63 12.31 0.06 4.49
CA ASP A 63 11.27 -0.88 4.06
C ASP A 63 11.14 -0.82 2.53
N ASP A 64 11.96 -1.64 1.89
CA ASP A 64 12.01 -1.88 0.45
C ASP A 64 11.08 -3.03 0.03
N GLU A 65 10.19 -3.51 0.93
CA GLU A 65 9.18 -4.50 0.55
C GLU A 65 8.29 -3.93 -0.55
N GLU A 66 8.53 -4.39 -1.77
CA GLU A 66 7.74 -4.13 -2.95
C GLU A 66 6.45 -4.95 -2.77
N PHE A 67 5.45 -4.37 -2.10
CA PHE A 67 4.12 -4.95 -2.06
C PHE A 67 3.57 -5.00 -3.49
N GLU A 68 3.79 -6.11 -4.17
CA GLU A 68 3.02 -6.46 -5.36
C GLU A 68 1.56 -6.44 -4.94
N ASN A 69 0.69 -5.82 -5.75
CA ASN A 69 -0.73 -5.87 -5.49
C ASN A 69 -1.20 -7.30 -5.71
N VAL A 70 -1.07 -8.15 -4.68
CA VAL A 70 -1.47 -9.56 -4.72
C VAL A 70 -2.95 -9.69 -5.08
N ASP A 71 -3.79 -8.69 -4.72
CA ASP A 71 -5.20 -8.64 -5.14
C ASP A 71 -5.41 -8.55 -6.67
N GLU A 72 -4.44 -8.02 -7.45
CA GLU A 72 -4.52 -7.98 -8.92
C GLU A 72 -4.03 -9.29 -9.57
N PHE A 73 -3.16 -10.03 -8.87
CA PHE A 73 -2.71 -11.38 -9.27
C PHE A 73 -3.71 -12.49 -8.89
N LEU A 74 -4.43 -12.34 -7.76
CA LEU A 74 -5.43 -13.32 -7.30
C LEU A 74 -6.72 -13.28 -8.12
N ASN A 75 -6.99 -12.21 -8.86
CA ASN A 75 -8.12 -12.16 -9.80
C ASN A 75 -7.89 -13.01 -11.07
N ASN A 76 -6.74 -13.67 -11.22
CA ASN A 76 -6.42 -14.53 -12.37
C ASN A 76 -6.16 -16.00 -12.01
N ASN A 77 -6.20 -16.41 -10.74
CA ASN A 77 -6.02 -17.81 -10.37
C ASN A 77 -7.04 -18.21 -9.30
N GLU A 78 -8.22 -18.62 -9.77
CA GLU A 78 -9.03 -19.57 -9.02
C GLU A 78 -8.20 -20.86 -8.90
N ASN A 79 -8.02 -21.36 -7.68
CA ASN A 79 -7.29 -22.57 -7.26
C ASN A 79 -5.83 -22.34 -6.81
N ASP A 80 -5.63 -22.09 -5.51
CA ASP A 80 -4.68 -22.87 -4.70
C ASP A 80 -4.84 -22.56 -3.20
N ASP A 81 -5.22 -23.59 -2.43
CA ASP A 81 -5.47 -23.60 -0.98
C ASP A 81 -4.19 -23.49 -0.13
N VAL A 82 -3.28 -22.57 -0.48
CA VAL A 82 -2.06 -22.31 0.31
C VAL A 82 -2.01 -20.82 0.63
N ALA A 83 -2.36 -20.48 1.88
CA ALA A 83 -2.24 -19.11 2.36
C ALA A 83 -0.79 -18.60 2.18
N PRO A 84 -0.57 -17.50 1.42
CA PRO A 84 0.78 -16.98 1.15
C PRO A 84 1.56 -16.73 2.44
N GLU A 85 2.86 -17.05 2.45
CA GLU A 85 3.77 -16.87 3.60
C GLU A 85 3.70 -15.45 4.22
N GLU A 86 3.51 -14.41 3.40
CA GLU A 86 3.30 -13.02 3.84
C GLU A 86 2.02 -12.85 4.69
N GLN A 87 0.96 -13.57 4.34
CA GLN A 87 -0.30 -13.54 5.09
C GLN A 87 -0.12 -14.21 6.46
N ARG A 88 0.70 -15.25 6.55
CA ARG A 88 1.10 -15.90 7.82
C ARG A 88 1.93 -14.93 8.68
N HIS A 89 2.87 -14.21 8.06
CA HIS A 89 3.69 -13.22 8.74
C HIS A 89 2.86 -12.05 9.31
N GLY A 90 1.89 -11.55 8.52
CA GLY A 90 0.95 -10.53 8.97
C GLY A 90 0.00 -10.99 10.08
N ILE A 91 -0.39 -12.27 10.10
CA ILE A 91 -1.18 -12.86 11.20
C ILE A 91 -0.33 -12.94 12.47
N GLN A 92 0.91 -13.40 12.37
CA GLN A 92 1.80 -13.50 13.52
C GLN A 92 2.11 -12.14 14.16
N LYS A 93 2.38 -11.10 13.34
CA LYS A 93 2.55 -9.73 13.82
C LYS A 93 1.33 -9.24 14.60
N ARG A 94 0.10 -9.52 14.12
CA ARG A 94 -1.15 -9.16 14.80
C ARG A 94 -1.35 -9.90 16.13
N LEU A 95 -1.04 -11.20 16.17
CA LEU A 95 -1.14 -12.00 17.39
C LEU A 95 -0.13 -11.56 18.46
N ASN A 96 1.09 -11.21 18.05
CA ASN A 96 2.12 -10.71 18.96
C ASN A 96 1.71 -9.38 19.61
N ILE A 97 1.06 -8.50 18.85
CA ILE A 97 0.50 -7.24 19.41
C ILE A 97 -0.62 -7.55 20.40
N MET A 98 -1.56 -8.45 20.04
CA MET A 98 -2.68 -8.81 20.91
C MET A 98 -2.23 -9.43 22.23
N THR A 99 -1.17 -10.24 22.21
CA THR A 99 -0.60 -10.85 23.42
C THR A 99 0.12 -9.84 24.28
N LEU A 100 0.88 -8.91 23.69
CA LEU A 100 1.56 -7.84 24.43
C LEU A 100 0.60 -6.96 25.25
N PHE A 101 -0.62 -6.75 24.77
CA PHE A 101 -1.65 -5.96 25.46
C PHE A 101 -2.61 -6.79 26.33
N ARG A 102 -2.45 -8.12 26.39
CA ARG A 102 -3.28 -9.00 27.24
C ARG A 102 -2.75 -9.08 28.68
N ASP A 103 -1.47 -8.80 28.86
CA ASP A 103 -0.78 -8.91 30.16
C ASP A 103 -0.73 -7.56 30.92
N TYR A 104 -1.54 -6.58 30.50
CA TYR A 104 -1.73 -5.25 31.11
C TYR A 104 -3.19 -5.04 31.48
#